data_AF-A0A3R8QUG2-F1
#
_entry.id   AF-A0A3R8QUG2-F1
#
_cell.length_a   1.000
_cell.length_b   1.000
_cell.length_c   1.000
_cell.angle_alpha   90.00
_cell.angle_beta   90.00
_cell.angle_gamma   90.00
#
_symmetry.space_group_name_H-M   'P 1'
#
loop_
_entity.id
_entity.type
_entity.pdbx_description
1 polymer ?
#
loop_
_entity_poly.entity_id
_entity_poly.type
_entity_poly.pdbx_seq_one_letter_code
_entity_poly.pdbx_strand_id
1 'polypeptide(L)'
;MHKLLFILIIFWGWPNQAQTQQGLASVRPLAHEGVMTKSGERFSHDSLVASHRSLPFGSVVKVTNSNNRQSVEVKINDRGPFIKGRIIDLSERAANSIGVYKDNILRVRIDVLEIKQIFEPVTSSLTLNSEEKYIIQLASYSKKENAINYTTELTKYKLKQPIQIQAQSIDGKALFKVFIGSFKTRDDAEKYKIQLPNALQNGYVTTLKP
;
A
#
# COMPACT_ATOMS: atom_id res chain seq x y z
N MET A 1 -3.81 19.77 55.43
CA MET A 1 -4.60 18.76 54.68
C MET A 1 -4.44 19.02 53.19
N HIS A 2 -3.47 18.39 52.52
CA HIS A 2 -3.35 18.44 51.05
C HIS A 2 -3.32 17.00 50.55
N LYS A 3 -4.37 16.60 49.82
CA LYS A 3 -4.48 15.26 49.21
C LYS A 3 -3.65 15.26 47.93
N LEU A 4 -2.61 14.43 47.89
CA LEU A 4 -1.86 14.11 46.68
C LEU A 4 -2.72 13.18 45.82
N LEU A 5 -3.10 13.65 44.62
CA LEU A 5 -3.87 12.87 43.65
C LEU A 5 -2.88 12.05 42.80
N PHE A 6 -2.81 10.73 43.03
CA PHE A 6 -2.10 9.81 42.13
C PHE A 6 -2.95 9.58 40.88
N ILE A 7 -2.54 10.13 39.74
CA ILE A 7 -3.12 9.78 38.44
C ILE A 7 -2.45 8.48 37.98
N LEU A 8 -3.19 7.38 38.11
CA LEU A 8 -2.81 6.08 37.57
C LEU A 8 -3.04 6.12 36.05
N ILE A 9 -1.98 6.40 35.27
CA ILE A 9 -2.05 6.31 33.80
C ILE A 9 -2.03 4.82 33.43
N ILE A 10 -3.21 4.22 33.31
CA ILE A 10 -3.36 2.89 32.74
C ILE A 10 -3.15 3.04 31.22
N PHE A 11 -1.98 2.61 30.74
CA PHE A 11 -1.71 2.43 29.31
C PHE A 11 -2.54 1.25 28.79
N TRP A 12 -3.78 1.51 28.37
CA TRP A 12 -4.52 0.59 27.52
C TRP A 12 -3.82 0.59 26.16
N GLY A 13 -2.96 -0.41 25.91
CA GLY A 13 -2.30 -0.59 24.62
C GLY A 13 -3.36 -0.64 23.52
N TRP A 14 -3.47 0.43 22.73
CA TRP A 14 -4.31 0.40 21.54
C TRP A 14 -3.75 -0.67 20.61
N PRO A 15 -4.55 -1.67 20.20
CA PRO A 15 -4.09 -2.63 19.22
C PRO A 15 -3.72 -1.85 17.96
N ASN A 16 -2.49 -2.04 17.48
CA ASN A 16 -2.12 -1.63 16.13
C ASN A 16 -3.09 -2.33 15.17
N GLN A 17 -4.13 -1.62 14.74
CA GLN A 17 -5.06 -2.14 13.75
C GLN A 17 -4.26 -2.34 12.46
N ALA A 18 -4.00 -3.60 12.12
CA ALA A 18 -3.43 -3.98 10.83
C ALA A 18 -4.30 -3.36 9.73
N GLN A 19 -3.68 -2.64 8.79
CA GLN A 19 -4.43 -1.95 7.77
C GLN A 19 -5.15 -2.98 6.88
N THR A 20 -6.45 -2.83 6.71
CA THR A 20 -7.27 -3.75 5.93
C THR A 20 -7.78 -3.14 4.63
N GLN A 21 -7.83 -3.93 3.56
CA GLN A 21 -8.56 -3.63 2.33
C GLN A 21 -9.46 -4.80 1.92
N GLN A 22 -10.54 -4.52 1.20
CA GLN A 22 -11.40 -5.55 0.60
C GLN A 22 -11.64 -5.25 -0.87
N GLY A 23 -11.69 -6.29 -1.69
CA GLY A 23 -11.86 -6.14 -3.13
C GLY A 23 -11.68 -7.47 -3.86
N LEU A 24 -11.45 -7.40 -5.17
CA LEU A 24 -11.29 -8.58 -6.00
C LEU A 24 -9.81 -8.96 -6.17
N ALA A 25 -9.49 -10.25 -6.15
CA ALA A 25 -8.20 -10.81 -6.53
C ALA A 25 -8.30 -11.50 -7.89
N SER A 26 -7.21 -11.51 -8.64
CA SER A 26 -7.01 -12.37 -9.81
C SER A 26 -5.67 -13.09 -9.76
N VAL A 27 -5.50 -14.09 -10.62
CA VAL A 27 -4.20 -14.70 -10.87
C VAL A 27 -3.47 -13.92 -11.96
N ARG A 28 -2.17 -13.71 -11.79
CA ARG A 28 -1.35 -13.08 -12.82
C ARG A 28 -1.30 -13.95 -14.09
N PRO A 29 -1.25 -13.40 -15.31
CA PRO A 29 -1.16 -14.22 -16.52
C PRO A 29 0.18 -14.97 -16.63
N LEU A 30 0.14 -16.24 -17.07
CA LEU A 30 1.30 -17.12 -17.27
C LEU A 30 2.41 -16.52 -18.14
N ALA A 31 2.04 -15.67 -19.11
CA ALA A 31 2.99 -14.99 -19.99
C ALA A 31 3.99 -14.07 -19.25
N HIS A 32 3.77 -13.79 -17.96
CA HIS A 32 4.68 -12.99 -17.15
C HIS A 32 5.79 -13.83 -16.47
N GLU A 33 5.79 -15.16 -16.59
CA GLU A 33 6.85 -16.00 -16.01
C GLU A 33 8.24 -15.53 -16.46
N GLY A 34 9.16 -15.38 -15.51
CA GLY A 34 10.53 -14.92 -15.77
C GLY A 34 10.67 -13.44 -16.13
N VAL A 35 9.58 -12.70 -16.35
CA VAL A 35 9.58 -11.26 -16.67
C VAL A 35 9.98 -10.45 -15.44
N MET A 36 10.78 -9.40 -15.66
CA MET A 36 11.17 -8.48 -14.59
C MET A 36 9.95 -7.70 -14.07
N THR A 37 9.70 -7.80 -12.77
CA THR A 37 8.66 -7.03 -12.08
C THR A 37 9.07 -5.57 -11.91
N LYS A 38 8.13 -4.74 -11.46
CA LYS A 38 8.41 -3.35 -11.11
C LYS A 38 9.26 -3.19 -9.85
N SER A 39 9.39 -4.22 -8.99
CA SER A 39 10.43 -4.24 -7.94
C SER A 39 11.83 -4.53 -8.48
N GLY A 40 11.94 -5.02 -9.72
CA GLY A 40 13.20 -5.43 -10.33
C GLY A 40 13.65 -6.84 -9.93
N GLU A 41 12.74 -7.66 -9.41
CA GLU A 41 12.91 -9.12 -9.26
C GLU A 41 12.36 -9.83 -10.51
N ARG A 42 12.84 -11.04 -10.84
CA ARG A 42 12.16 -11.87 -11.85
C ARG A 42 10.90 -12.46 -11.23
N PHE A 43 9.79 -12.39 -11.95
CA PHE A 43 8.55 -13.02 -11.50
C PHE A 43 8.62 -14.54 -11.67
N SER A 44 8.02 -15.25 -10.71
CA SER A 44 7.76 -16.68 -10.81
C SER A 44 6.40 -17.03 -10.21
N HIS A 45 5.66 -17.86 -10.91
CA HIS A 45 4.38 -18.42 -10.49
C HIS A 45 4.49 -19.32 -9.25
N ASP A 46 5.67 -19.87 -8.98
CA ASP A 46 5.96 -20.75 -7.83
C ASP A 46 6.35 -19.98 -6.55
N SER A 47 6.39 -18.64 -6.61
CA SER A 47 6.72 -17.79 -5.47
C SER A 47 5.46 -17.31 -4.73
N LEU A 48 5.56 -17.02 -3.42
CA LEU A 48 4.47 -16.38 -2.65
C LEU A 48 4.51 -14.85 -2.79
N VAL A 49 4.18 -14.38 -3.98
CA VAL A 49 4.27 -12.96 -4.35
C VAL A 49 2.97 -12.44 -4.96
N ALA A 50 2.81 -11.12 -4.95
CA ALA A 50 1.66 -10.45 -5.54
C ALA A 50 1.98 -9.05 -6.09
N SER A 51 1.13 -8.61 -7.02
CA SER A 51 1.08 -7.23 -7.50
C SER A 51 0.07 -6.43 -6.68
N HIS A 52 0.47 -5.25 -6.20
CA HIS A 52 -0.43 -4.28 -5.59
C HIS A 52 -0.17 -2.87 -6.13
N ARG A 53 -1.23 -2.06 -6.25
CA ARG A 53 -1.14 -0.71 -6.85
C ARG A 53 -0.16 0.20 -6.14
N SER A 54 -0.23 0.19 -4.81
CA SER A 54 0.36 1.24 -4.00
C SER A 54 1.28 0.72 -2.91
N LEU A 55 1.17 -0.54 -2.47
CA LEU A 55 1.92 -1.01 -1.30
C LEU A 55 3.43 -1.02 -1.63
N PRO A 56 4.30 -0.65 -0.67
CA PRO A 56 5.74 -0.68 -0.89
C PRO A 56 6.18 -2.08 -1.31
N PHE A 57 7.13 -2.14 -2.24
CA PHE A 57 7.71 -3.43 -2.59
C PHE A 57 8.40 -4.03 -1.37
N GLY A 58 8.26 -5.33 -1.19
CA GLY A 58 8.72 -6.05 -0.01
C GLY A 58 7.72 -6.05 1.15
N SER A 59 6.63 -5.28 1.11
CA SER A 59 5.58 -5.39 2.13
C SER A 59 4.97 -6.78 2.12
N VAL A 60 4.63 -7.30 3.30
CA VAL A 60 3.98 -8.59 3.48
C VAL A 60 2.52 -8.36 3.85
N VAL A 61 1.62 -9.02 3.12
CA VAL A 61 0.19 -8.96 3.38
C VAL A 61 -0.41 -10.34 3.49
N LYS A 62 -1.37 -10.51 4.40
CA LYS A 62 -2.22 -11.68 4.48
C LYS A 62 -3.44 -11.47 3.59
N VAL A 63 -3.59 -12.32 2.59
CA VAL A 63 -4.75 -12.34 1.69
C VAL A 63 -5.67 -13.44 2.13
N THR A 64 -6.89 -13.10 2.51
CA THR A 64 -7.92 -14.04 2.96
C THR A 64 -9.02 -14.13 1.91
N ASN A 65 -9.31 -15.33 1.43
CA ASN A 65 -10.47 -15.60 0.60
C ASN A 65 -11.74 -15.47 1.47
N SER A 66 -12.66 -14.59 1.04
CA SER A 66 -13.85 -14.26 1.83
C SER A 66 -14.86 -15.41 1.90
N ASN A 67 -14.82 -16.33 0.93
CA ASN A 67 -15.80 -17.40 0.79
C ASN A 67 -15.48 -18.61 1.69
N ASN A 68 -14.21 -19.01 1.76
CA ASN A 68 -13.78 -20.21 2.48
C ASN A 68 -12.87 -19.91 3.68
N ARG A 69 -12.57 -18.63 3.94
CA ARG A 69 -11.75 -18.15 5.05
C ARG A 69 -10.28 -18.62 5.02
N GLN A 70 -9.83 -19.28 3.96
CA GLN A 70 -8.43 -19.63 3.78
C GLN A 70 -7.59 -18.37 3.52
N SER A 71 -6.34 -18.38 3.97
CA SER A 71 -5.45 -17.23 3.83
C SER A 71 -4.03 -17.60 3.45
N VAL A 72 -3.34 -16.69 2.77
CA VAL A 72 -1.92 -16.80 2.40
C VAL A 72 -1.21 -15.49 2.63
N GLU A 73 0.04 -15.55 3.06
CA GLU A 73 0.93 -14.40 3.15
C GLU A 73 1.72 -14.25 1.87
N VAL A 74 1.76 -13.04 1.32
CA VAL A 74 2.46 -12.74 0.07
C VAL A 74 3.28 -11.48 0.20
N LYS A 75 4.45 -11.50 -0.47
CA LYS A 75 5.30 -10.32 -0.63
C LYS A 75 4.85 -9.50 -1.85
N ILE A 76 4.68 -8.20 -1.68
CA ILE A 76 4.39 -7.31 -2.81
C ILE A 76 5.67 -7.09 -3.61
N ASN A 77 5.70 -7.52 -4.87
CA ASN A 77 6.87 -7.34 -5.73
C ASN A 77 6.55 -6.73 -7.11
N ASP A 78 5.29 -6.41 -7.37
CA ASP A 78 4.90 -5.80 -8.64
C ASP A 78 3.72 -4.83 -8.53
N ARG A 79 3.36 -4.18 -9.64
CA ARG A 79 2.29 -3.17 -9.72
C ARG A 79 1.07 -3.65 -10.48
N GLY A 80 -0.06 -3.03 -10.14
CA GLY A 80 -1.38 -3.45 -10.59
C GLY A 80 -2.13 -4.18 -9.47
N PRO A 81 -3.30 -4.76 -9.75
CA PRO A 81 -4.05 -4.67 -11.00
C PRO A 81 -4.52 -3.24 -11.30
N PHE A 82 -4.58 -2.84 -12.56
CA PHE A 82 -5.13 -1.53 -12.98
C PHE A 82 -6.59 -1.59 -13.43
N ILE A 83 -7.29 -2.65 -13.04
CA ILE A 83 -8.71 -2.88 -13.35
C ILE A 83 -9.55 -2.52 -12.13
N LYS A 84 -10.60 -1.71 -12.33
CA LYS A 84 -11.50 -1.25 -11.27
C LYS A 84 -12.04 -2.44 -10.45
N GLY A 85 -12.06 -2.30 -9.13
CA GLY A 85 -12.55 -3.33 -8.20
C GLY A 85 -11.56 -4.44 -7.88
N ARG A 86 -10.59 -4.74 -8.76
CA ARG A 86 -9.47 -5.64 -8.43
C ARG A 86 -8.45 -4.92 -7.59
N ILE A 87 -7.98 -5.50 -6.50
CA ILE A 87 -7.02 -4.88 -5.57
C ILE A 87 -5.68 -5.60 -5.52
N ILE A 88 -5.61 -6.88 -5.92
CA ILE A 88 -4.38 -7.67 -5.90
C ILE A 88 -4.34 -8.70 -7.03
N ASP A 89 -3.18 -8.89 -7.65
CA ASP A 89 -2.92 -10.01 -8.56
C ASP A 89 -1.94 -10.97 -7.90
N LEU A 90 -2.35 -12.22 -7.70
CA LEU A 90 -1.59 -13.26 -7.03
C LEU A 90 -0.76 -14.05 -8.05
N SER A 91 0.41 -14.50 -7.62
CA SER A 91 1.08 -15.66 -8.21
C SER A 91 0.18 -16.91 -8.16
N GLU A 92 0.44 -17.90 -9.01
CA GLU A 92 -0.39 -19.10 -9.09
C GLU A 92 -0.29 -19.93 -7.81
N ARG A 93 0.91 -20.11 -7.26
CA ARG A 93 1.10 -20.78 -5.96
C ARG A 93 0.31 -20.11 -4.84
N ALA A 94 0.36 -18.78 -4.73
CA ALA A 94 -0.39 -18.05 -3.71
C ALA A 94 -1.91 -18.18 -3.94
N ALA A 95 -2.36 -18.04 -5.18
CA ALA A 95 -3.76 -18.15 -5.52
C ALA A 95 -4.33 -19.54 -5.18
N ASN A 96 -3.63 -20.61 -5.59
CA ASN A 96 -4.03 -21.99 -5.32
C ASN A 96 -4.13 -22.29 -3.82
N SER A 97 -3.25 -21.71 -3.00
CA SER A 97 -3.26 -21.92 -1.54
C SER A 97 -4.52 -21.40 -0.82
N ILE A 98 -5.29 -20.50 -1.46
CA ILE A 98 -6.54 -19.96 -0.94
C ILE A 98 -7.74 -20.29 -1.83
N GLY A 99 -7.61 -21.23 -2.76
CA GLY A 99 -8.68 -21.65 -3.67
C GLY A 99 -9.04 -20.63 -4.75
N VAL A 100 -8.09 -19.78 -5.15
CA VAL A 100 -8.21 -18.89 -6.32
C VAL A 100 -7.50 -19.57 -7.50
N TYR A 101 -8.27 -20.06 -8.47
CA TYR A 101 -7.74 -20.75 -9.64
C TYR A 101 -7.58 -19.81 -10.84
N LYS A 102 -6.79 -20.24 -11.83
CA LYS A 102 -6.66 -19.56 -13.12
C LYS A 102 -8.05 -19.32 -13.72
N ASP A 103 -8.26 -18.11 -14.23
CA ASP A 103 -9.53 -17.59 -14.79
C ASP A 103 -10.63 -17.20 -13.79
N ASN A 104 -10.39 -17.35 -12.47
CA ASN A 104 -11.33 -16.90 -11.44
C ASN A 104 -10.95 -15.54 -10.84
N ILE A 105 -11.97 -14.70 -10.63
CA ILE A 105 -11.88 -13.45 -9.87
C ILE A 105 -12.65 -13.65 -8.57
N LEU A 106 -12.01 -13.45 -7.41
CA LEU A 106 -12.62 -13.74 -6.11
C LEU A 106 -12.51 -12.57 -5.14
N ARG A 107 -13.50 -12.45 -4.25
CA ARG A 107 -13.51 -11.42 -3.22
C ARG A 107 -12.56 -11.80 -2.09
N VAL A 108 -11.60 -10.92 -1.80
CA VAL A 108 -10.59 -11.11 -0.76
C VAL A 108 -10.59 -9.95 0.22
N ARG A 109 -10.10 -10.24 1.42
CA ARG A 109 -9.64 -9.27 2.41
C ARG A 109 -8.12 -9.31 2.46
N ILE A 110 -7.48 -8.16 2.40
CA ILE A 110 -6.03 -8.01 2.58
C ILE A 110 -5.81 -7.37 3.94
N ASP A 111 -5.03 -8.00 4.80
CA ASP A 111 -4.51 -7.43 6.03
C ASP A 111 -3.01 -7.19 5.87
N VAL A 112 -2.57 -5.95 6.02
CA VAL A 112 -1.15 -5.61 5.96
C VAL A 112 -0.48 -6.06 7.24
N LEU A 113 0.45 -7.01 7.14
CA LEU A 113 1.19 -7.56 8.27
C LEU A 113 2.46 -6.75 8.51
N GLU A 114 3.17 -6.45 7.43
CA GLU A 114 4.42 -5.71 7.47
C GLU A 114 4.45 -4.71 6.32
N ILE A 115 4.52 -3.43 6.65
CA ILE A 115 4.98 -2.42 5.68
C ILE A 115 6.49 -2.46 5.73
N LYS A 116 7.14 -2.76 4.60
CA LYS A 116 8.60 -2.57 4.48
C LYS A 116 8.88 -1.07 4.54
N GLN A 117 9.04 -0.54 5.75
CA GLN A 117 9.57 0.79 6.03
C GLN A 117 11.04 0.74 5.67
N ILE A 118 11.48 1.64 4.80
CA ILE A 118 12.88 1.66 4.36
C ILE A 118 13.41 3.02 4.81
N PHE A 119 13.66 3.12 6.11
CA PHE A 119 14.33 4.28 6.66
C PHE A 119 15.79 4.30 6.16
N GLU A 120 16.15 5.35 5.41
CA GLU A 120 17.44 6.02 5.53
C GLU A 120 17.15 7.54 5.51
N PRO A 121 17.82 8.34 6.37
CA PRO A 121 17.47 9.73 6.60
C PRO A 121 18.00 10.58 5.43
N VAL A 122 17.10 11.08 4.59
CA VAL A 122 17.42 12.24 3.76
C VAL A 122 17.02 13.48 4.54
N THR A 123 17.99 14.05 5.25
CA THR A 123 17.96 15.44 5.69
C THR A 123 17.82 16.35 4.47
N SER A 124 16.59 16.70 4.14
CA SER A 124 16.28 17.98 3.50
C SER A 124 14.92 18.42 4.00
N SER A 125 14.99 19.32 4.98
CA SER A 125 13.95 20.17 5.54
C SER A 125 12.89 20.59 4.51
N LEU A 126 11.86 19.77 4.37
CA LEU A 126 10.50 20.27 4.20
C LEU A 126 9.94 20.29 5.61
N THR A 127 9.71 21.49 6.16
CA THR A 127 8.91 21.71 7.34
C THR A 127 7.48 21.22 7.05
N LEU A 128 7.27 19.91 7.15
CA LEU A 128 5.99 19.39 7.60
C LEU A 128 5.74 20.09 8.92
N ASN A 129 4.63 20.83 8.99
CA ASN A 129 4.17 21.33 10.27
C ASN A 129 4.15 20.12 11.21
N SER A 130 4.89 20.15 12.33
CA SER A 130 5.25 18.96 13.12
C SER A 130 4.07 18.11 13.61
N GLU A 131 2.86 18.65 13.45
CA GLU A 131 1.58 18.02 13.76
C GLU A 131 1.03 17.11 12.64
N GLU A 132 1.37 17.34 11.38
CA GLU A 132 0.87 16.57 10.25
C GLU A 132 1.75 15.34 9.97
N LYS A 133 1.23 14.16 10.32
CA LYS A 133 2.00 12.91 10.37
C LYS A 133 1.63 11.92 9.28
N TYR A 134 0.40 11.99 8.76
CA TYR A 134 -0.18 10.99 7.89
C TYR A 134 -0.37 11.51 6.48
N ILE A 135 -0.20 10.63 5.50
CA ILE A 135 -0.30 10.92 4.07
C ILE A 135 -0.94 9.72 3.37
N ILE A 136 -1.57 9.94 2.23
CA ILE A 136 -2.12 8.85 1.42
C ILE A 136 -1.16 8.59 0.26
N GLN A 137 -0.55 7.41 0.23
CA GLN A 137 0.23 6.98 -0.93
C GLN A 137 -0.70 6.38 -1.99
N LEU A 138 -0.66 6.96 -3.18
CA LEU A 138 -1.47 6.56 -4.33
C LEU A 138 -0.74 5.52 -5.19
N ALA A 139 0.58 5.62 -5.33
CA ALA A 139 1.37 4.72 -6.16
C ALA A 139 2.87 4.72 -5.79
N SER A 140 3.64 3.78 -6.34
CA SER A 140 5.11 3.95 -6.47
C SER A 140 5.64 3.37 -7.77
N TYR A 141 6.72 3.93 -8.31
CA TYR A 141 7.28 3.56 -9.61
C TYR A 141 8.81 3.46 -9.54
N SER A 142 9.41 2.53 -10.28
CA SER A 142 10.88 2.43 -10.41
C SER A 142 11.48 3.46 -11.37
N LYS A 143 10.65 4.14 -12.17
CA LYS A 143 11.06 5.21 -13.09
C LYS A 143 10.35 6.51 -12.73
N LYS A 144 11.10 7.61 -12.67
CA LYS A 144 10.58 8.95 -12.36
C LYS A 144 9.47 9.38 -13.32
N GLU A 145 9.66 9.10 -14.60
CA GLU A 145 8.72 9.44 -15.68
C GLU A 145 7.33 8.84 -15.47
N ASN A 146 7.25 7.58 -15.03
CA ASN A 146 5.95 6.94 -14.76
C ASN A 146 5.22 7.61 -13.58
N ALA A 147 5.95 8.05 -12.56
CA ALA A 147 5.37 8.81 -11.46
C ALA A 147 4.84 10.16 -11.93
N ILE A 148 5.59 10.86 -12.79
CA ILE A 148 5.17 12.13 -13.40
C ILE A 148 3.92 11.94 -14.26
N ASN A 149 3.91 10.96 -15.16
CA ASN A 149 2.77 10.66 -16.02
C ASN A 149 1.51 10.38 -15.20
N TYR A 150 1.64 9.60 -14.11
CA TYR A 150 0.54 9.36 -13.20
C TYR A 150 0.05 10.67 -12.56
N THR A 151 0.93 11.55 -12.08
CA THR A 151 0.50 12.85 -11.53
C THR A 151 -0.20 13.74 -12.55
N THR A 152 0.22 13.71 -13.83
CA THR A 152 -0.47 14.39 -14.92
C THR A 152 -1.87 13.82 -15.12
N GLU A 153 -2.05 12.50 -15.10
CA GLU A 153 -3.38 11.88 -15.17
C GLU A 153 -4.29 12.27 -13.99
N LEU A 154 -3.72 12.50 -12.81
CA LEU A 154 -4.48 12.87 -11.61
C LEU A 154 -5.09 14.28 -11.70
N THR A 155 -4.55 15.16 -12.55
CA THR A 155 -5.05 16.53 -12.74
C THR A 155 -6.53 16.57 -13.15
N LYS A 156 -7.00 15.56 -13.91
CA LYS A 156 -8.39 15.44 -14.36
C LYS A 156 -9.40 15.37 -13.21
N TYR A 157 -8.96 14.94 -12.03
CA TYR A 157 -9.83 14.76 -10.86
C TYR A 157 -10.01 16.03 -10.03
N LYS A 158 -9.31 17.14 -10.35
CA LYS A 158 -9.43 18.42 -9.63
C LYS A 158 -9.32 18.25 -8.11
N LEU A 159 -8.27 17.54 -7.69
CA LEU A 159 -8.07 17.13 -6.30
C LEU A 159 -7.82 18.35 -5.41
N LYS A 160 -8.41 18.35 -4.20
CA LYS A 160 -8.33 19.47 -3.25
C LYS A 160 -7.02 19.52 -2.46
N GLN A 161 -6.30 18.40 -2.41
CA GLN A 161 -5.07 18.25 -1.66
C GLN A 161 -3.87 18.16 -2.62
N PRO A 162 -2.70 18.67 -2.22
CA PRO A 162 -1.51 18.64 -3.06
C PRO A 162 -1.04 17.20 -3.30
N ILE A 163 -0.47 16.98 -4.48
CA ILE A 163 0.16 15.71 -4.86
C ILE A 163 1.67 15.89 -4.80
N GLN A 164 2.37 14.91 -4.24
CA GLN A 164 3.82 14.95 -4.06
C GLN A 164 4.47 13.67 -4.60
N ILE A 165 5.66 13.81 -5.19
CA ILE A 165 6.50 12.67 -5.57
C ILE A 165 7.74 12.67 -4.67
N GLN A 166 8.00 11.56 -4.00
CA GLN A 166 9.23 11.37 -3.22
C GLN A 166 10.08 10.28 -3.83
N ALA A 167 11.37 10.56 -4.04
CA ALA A 167 12.35 9.55 -4.43
C ALA A 167 12.93 8.86 -3.19
N GLN A 168 13.13 7.55 -3.27
CA GLN A 168 13.70 6.71 -2.22
C GLN A 168 14.62 5.67 -2.85
N SER A 169 15.79 5.42 -2.26
CA SER A 169 16.69 4.34 -2.69
C SER A 169 16.36 3.06 -1.93
N ILE A 170 16.18 1.95 -2.64
CA ILE A 170 15.86 0.63 -2.09
C ILE A 170 16.76 -0.38 -2.80
N ASP A 171 17.67 -1.02 -2.06
CA ASP A 171 18.66 -1.98 -2.61
C ASP A 171 19.47 -1.38 -3.79
N GLY A 172 19.85 -0.11 -3.67
CA GLY A 172 20.59 0.63 -4.71
C GLY A 172 19.74 1.08 -5.91
N LYS A 173 18.43 0.85 -5.91
CA LYS A 173 17.50 1.23 -6.97
C LYS A 173 16.58 2.36 -6.52
N ALA A 174 16.41 3.37 -7.37
CA ALA A 174 15.49 4.47 -7.10
C ALA A 174 14.02 4.05 -7.26
N LEU A 175 13.18 4.45 -6.30
CA LEU A 175 11.73 4.32 -6.29
C LEU A 175 11.08 5.68 -6.06
N PHE A 176 10.05 5.97 -6.83
CA PHE A 176 9.33 7.24 -6.86
C PHE A 176 7.91 7.01 -6.35
N LYS A 177 7.64 7.42 -5.12
CA LYS A 177 6.34 7.28 -4.45
C LYS A 177 5.48 8.50 -4.70
N VAL A 178 4.22 8.29 -5.06
CA VAL A 178 3.24 9.37 -5.32
C VAL A 178 2.26 9.42 -4.17
N PHE A 179 2.11 10.61 -3.60
CA PHE A 179 1.35 10.87 -2.40
C PHE A 179 0.33 11.98 -2.59
N ILE A 180 -0.71 12.02 -1.75
CA ILE A 180 -1.68 13.11 -1.68
C ILE A 180 -1.96 13.53 -0.24
N GLY A 181 -2.00 14.85 -0.04
CA GLY A 181 -2.38 15.50 1.21
C GLY A 181 -1.37 15.31 2.35
N SER A 182 -1.71 15.87 3.49
CA SER A 182 -0.96 15.77 4.74
C SER A 182 -1.97 15.96 5.87
N PHE A 183 -1.97 15.06 6.85
CA PHE A 183 -3.04 14.94 7.83
C PHE A 183 -2.47 14.75 9.23
N LYS A 184 -3.09 15.40 10.22
CA LYS A 184 -2.68 15.28 11.63
C LYS A 184 -2.93 13.88 12.20
N THR A 185 -4.06 13.27 11.83
CA THR A 185 -4.47 11.95 12.30
C THR A 185 -4.66 10.96 11.16
N ARG A 186 -4.52 9.66 11.45
CA ARG A 186 -4.83 8.58 10.49
C ARG A 186 -6.30 8.63 10.08
N ASP A 187 -7.19 8.89 11.03
CA ASP A 187 -8.64 8.94 10.78
C ASP A 187 -9.00 10.05 9.79
N ASP A 188 -8.36 11.22 9.87
CA ASP A 188 -8.59 12.30 8.90
C ASP A 188 -8.12 11.90 7.51
N ALA A 189 -6.97 11.23 7.40
CA ALA A 189 -6.48 10.71 6.14
C ALA A 189 -7.41 9.62 5.56
N GLU A 190 -7.93 8.71 6.39
CA GLU A 190 -8.89 7.69 5.95
C GLU A 190 -10.23 8.31 5.53
N LYS A 191 -10.74 9.30 6.28
CA LYS A 191 -11.95 10.07 5.93
C LYS A 191 -11.78 10.85 4.63
N TYR A 192 -10.60 11.42 4.38
CA TYR A 192 -10.34 12.08 3.11
C TYR A 192 -10.21 11.07 1.98
N LYS A 193 -9.57 9.92 2.22
CA LYS A 193 -9.40 8.85 1.23
C LYS A 193 -10.73 8.37 0.67
N ILE A 194 -11.76 8.19 1.50
CA ILE A 194 -13.09 7.77 1.04
C ILE A 194 -13.81 8.83 0.19
N GLN A 195 -13.42 10.11 0.28
CA GLN A 195 -13.96 11.20 -0.52
C GLN A 195 -13.26 11.32 -1.88
N LEU A 196 -12.13 10.63 -2.07
CA LEU A 196 -11.44 10.62 -3.36
C LEU A 196 -12.29 9.94 -4.43
N PRO A 197 -12.06 10.26 -5.72
CA PRO A 197 -12.63 9.49 -6.82
C PRO A 197 -12.36 8.00 -6.62
N ASN A 198 -13.34 7.14 -6.97
CA ASN A 198 -13.28 5.69 -6.77
C ASN A 198 -11.96 5.04 -7.26
N ALA A 199 -11.33 5.59 -8.30
CA ALA A 199 -10.06 5.10 -8.83
C ALA A 199 -8.87 5.26 -7.84
N LEU A 200 -8.96 6.20 -6.90
CA LEU A 200 -7.88 6.58 -5.98
C LEU A 200 -8.12 6.09 -4.55
N GLN A 201 -9.31 5.58 -4.23
CA GLN A 201 -9.65 5.09 -2.89
C GLN A 201 -8.83 3.87 -2.45
N ASN A 202 -8.17 3.19 -3.40
CA ASN A 202 -7.23 2.09 -3.14
C ASN A 202 -5.83 2.57 -2.68
N GLY A 203 -5.65 3.88 -2.52
CA GLY A 203 -4.48 4.42 -1.82
C GLY A 203 -4.39 3.88 -0.39
N TYR A 204 -3.24 4.02 0.24
CA TYR A 204 -3.07 3.61 1.63
C TYR A 204 -2.54 4.74 2.49
N VAL A 205 -3.05 4.82 3.73
CA VAL A 205 -2.64 5.83 4.69
C VAL A 205 -1.35 5.36 5.37
N THR A 206 -0.29 6.12 5.16
CA THR A 206 1.03 5.91 5.74
C THR A 206 1.51 7.19 6.42
N THR A 207 2.70 7.15 7.00
CA THR A 207 3.38 8.35 7.49
C THR A 207 4.46 8.80 6.51
N LEU A 208 4.75 10.10 6.48
CA LEU A 208 5.89 10.67 5.74
C LEU A 208 7.25 10.39 6.39
N LYS A 209 7.25 9.83 7.60
CA LYS A 209 8.46 9.27 8.20
C LYS A 209 8.97 8.13 7.30
N PRO A 210 10.29 8.10 6.98
CA PRO A 210 10.89 7.13 6.06
C PRO A 210 10.55 5.65 6.35
#